data_AF-A0A853FMZ3-F1
#
_entry.id   AF-A0A853FMZ3-F1
#
_cell.length_a   1.000
_cell.length_b   1.000
_cell.length_c   1.000
_cell.angle_alpha   90.00
_cell.angle_beta   90.00
_cell.angle_gamma   90.00
#
_symmetry.space_group_name_H-M   'P 1'
#
loop_
_entity.id
_entity.type
_entity.pdbx_description
1 polymer ?
#
loop_
_entity_poly.entity_id
_entity_poly.type
_entity_poly.pdbx_seq_one_letter_code
_entity_poly.pdbx_strand_id
1 'polypeptide(L)'
;MSSLLLLAAALQTAPIDWDALAPLPWRAPPIVTPDMQSFVKREVRLRKCATPRPGEIAVAVAVLIDESGNVRTSVPRAINCPSVEQYAAALVPGLARGNLLPRPGATEQWYRTTLTFTWTQ
;
A
#
# COMPACT_ATOMS: atom_id res chain seq x y z
N MET A 1 18.95 -9.61 35.34
CA MET A 1 18.14 -10.77 34.92
C MET A 1 17.41 -10.36 33.64
N SER A 2 18.02 -10.63 32.49
CA SER A 2 17.47 -10.28 31.18
C SER A 2 16.82 -11.53 30.60
N SER A 3 15.54 -11.46 30.27
CA SER A 3 14.86 -12.50 29.49
C SER A 3 14.12 -11.84 28.34
N LEU A 4 14.54 -12.26 27.15
CA LEU A 4 14.06 -11.84 25.83
C LEU A 4 12.58 -12.18 25.65
N LEU A 5 11.80 -11.21 25.18
CA LEU A 5 10.51 -11.46 24.54
C LEU A 5 10.72 -11.40 23.03
N LEU A 6 11.05 -12.54 22.43
CA LEU A 6 10.89 -12.77 21.00
C LEU A 6 9.49 -13.36 20.78
N LEU A 7 8.48 -12.50 20.62
CA LEU A 7 7.24 -12.93 19.98
C LEU A 7 7.45 -12.89 18.46
N ALA A 8 7.91 -14.01 17.91
CA ALA A 8 7.79 -14.26 16.48
C ALA A 8 6.33 -14.66 16.20
N ALA A 9 5.50 -13.68 15.86
CA ALA A 9 4.19 -13.94 15.28
C ALA A 9 4.40 -14.49 13.86
N ALA A 10 4.48 -15.81 13.73
CA ALA A 10 4.35 -16.48 12.45
C ALA A 10 2.88 -16.39 12.00
N LEU A 11 2.50 -15.24 11.44
CA LEU A 11 1.29 -15.14 10.64
C LEU A 11 1.49 -16.06 9.43
N GLN A 12 0.73 -17.16 9.37
CA GLN A 12 0.53 -17.91 8.14
C GLN A 12 -0.21 -17.02 7.15
N THR A 13 0.51 -16.13 6.49
CA THR A 13 0.02 -15.46 5.29
C THR A 13 0.12 -16.47 4.16
N ALA A 14 -1.01 -17.11 3.83
CA ALA A 14 -1.15 -17.64 2.49
C ALA A 14 -0.73 -16.52 1.51
N PRO A 15 0.14 -16.82 0.52
CA PRO A 15 0.63 -15.80 -0.39
C PRO A 15 -0.57 -15.14 -1.09
N ILE A 16 -0.58 -13.81 -1.10
CA ILE A 16 -1.61 -13.04 -1.80
C ILE A 16 -1.48 -13.32 -3.29
N ASP A 17 -2.53 -13.86 -3.91
CA ASP A 17 -2.66 -13.91 -5.36
C ASP A 17 -3.00 -12.51 -5.88
N TRP A 18 -1.97 -11.76 -6.28
CA TRP A 18 -2.08 -10.37 -6.71
C TRP A 18 -2.89 -10.18 -7.99
N ASP A 19 -2.96 -11.20 -8.83
CA ASP A 19 -3.62 -11.13 -10.14
C ASP A 19 -5.11 -11.45 -10.01
N ALA A 20 -5.51 -12.17 -8.95
CA ALA A 20 -6.91 -12.41 -8.60
C ALA A 20 -7.59 -11.24 -7.84
N LEU A 21 -6.83 -10.25 -7.37
CA LEU A 21 -7.40 -9.13 -6.61
C LEU A 21 -8.15 -8.15 -7.52
N ALA A 22 -9.41 -7.88 -7.17
CA ALA A 22 -10.19 -6.83 -7.81
C ALA A 22 -9.57 -5.44 -7.56
N PRO A 23 -9.65 -4.49 -8.50
CA PRO A 23 -9.24 -3.11 -8.27
C PRO A 23 -10.03 -2.47 -7.12
N LEU A 24 -9.37 -1.68 -6.27
CA LEU A 24 -10.05 -0.95 -5.21
C LEU A 24 -11.06 0.04 -5.81
N PRO A 25 -12.34 0.02 -5.40
CA PRO A 25 -13.41 0.76 -6.05
C PRO A 25 -13.42 2.22 -5.60
N TRP A 26 -12.45 3.00 -6.09
CA TRP A 26 -12.35 4.43 -5.85
C TRP A 26 -13.55 5.18 -6.41
N ARG A 27 -14.04 6.18 -5.67
CA ARG A 27 -15.03 7.15 -6.16
C ARG A 27 -14.37 8.19 -7.07
N ALA A 28 -13.19 8.67 -6.67
CA ALA A 28 -12.32 9.52 -7.47
C ALA A 28 -10.87 9.00 -7.41
N PRO A 29 -10.07 9.21 -8.47
CA PRO A 29 -8.67 8.79 -8.47
C PRO A 29 -7.92 9.36 -7.24
N PRO A 30 -7.12 8.53 -6.52
CA PRO A 30 -6.35 9.01 -5.38
C PRO A 30 -5.30 10.03 -5.82
N ILE A 31 -5.19 11.14 -5.06
CA ILE A 31 -4.25 12.22 -5.34
C ILE A 31 -2.95 11.97 -4.55
N VAL A 32 -1.84 11.78 -5.26
CA VAL A 32 -0.50 11.73 -4.66
C VAL A 32 0.07 13.15 -4.68
N THR A 33 0.23 13.76 -3.50
CA THR A 33 0.64 15.17 -3.38
C THR A 33 2.14 15.36 -3.62
N PRO A 34 2.60 16.58 -3.94
CA PRO A 34 4.04 16.87 -4.10
C PRO A 34 4.90 16.49 -2.89
N ASP A 35 4.38 16.59 -1.67
CA ASP A 35 5.10 16.19 -0.46
C ASP A 35 5.26 14.67 -0.37
N MET A 36 4.23 13.91 -0.76
CA MET A 36 4.31 12.45 -0.86
C MET A 36 5.34 12.02 -1.91
N GLN A 37 5.35 12.69 -3.07
CA GLN A 37 6.35 12.48 -4.12
C GLN A 37 7.77 12.75 -3.58
N SER A 38 7.95 13.86 -2.86
CA SER A 38 9.23 14.30 -2.31
C SER A 38 9.76 13.35 -1.22
N PHE A 39 8.86 12.82 -0.38
CA PHE A 39 9.19 11.76 0.57
C PHE A 39 9.76 10.53 -0.16
N VAL A 40 9.04 10.03 -1.17
CA VAL A 40 9.45 8.83 -1.91
C VAL A 40 10.75 9.05 -2.68
N LYS A 41 10.92 10.20 -3.36
CA LYS A 41 12.19 10.56 -4.03
C LYS A 41 13.38 10.47 -3.07
N ARG A 42 13.22 11.02 -1.85
CA ARG A 42 14.27 11.00 -0.83
C ARG A 42 14.57 9.58 -0.37
N GLU A 43 13.56 8.77 -0.06
CA GLU A 43 13.76 7.39 0.39
C GLU A 43 14.42 6.52 -0.68
N VAL A 44 13.97 6.61 -1.93
CA VAL A 44 14.58 5.92 -3.07
C VAL A 44 16.06 6.24 -3.18
N ARG A 45 16.44 7.52 -3.06
CA ARG A 45 17.84 7.96 -3.10
C ARG A 45 18.65 7.45 -1.91
N LEU A 46 18.14 7.60 -0.69
CA LEU A 46 18.84 7.22 0.55
C LEU A 46 19.09 5.71 0.62
N ARG A 47 18.13 4.91 0.16
CA ARG A 47 18.18 3.44 0.21
C ARG A 47 18.71 2.82 -1.07
N LYS A 48 19.03 3.63 -2.09
CA LYS A 48 19.47 3.19 -3.42
C LYS A 48 18.51 2.15 -4.03
N CYS A 49 17.21 2.42 -3.89
CA CYS A 49 16.19 1.50 -4.39
C CYS A 49 16.27 1.39 -5.91
N ALA A 50 16.09 0.17 -6.43
CA ALA A 50 15.99 -0.05 -7.86
C ALA A 50 14.66 0.52 -8.38
N THR A 51 14.74 1.37 -9.39
CA THR A 51 13.57 1.94 -10.07
C THR A 51 13.50 1.37 -11.49
N PRO A 52 12.37 0.72 -11.89
CA PRO A 52 12.22 0.20 -13.25
C PRO A 52 12.31 1.29 -14.33
N ARG A 53 11.91 2.52 -13.99
CA ARG A 53 12.00 3.70 -14.85
C ARG A 53 12.64 4.85 -14.07
N PRO A 54 13.57 5.64 -14.66
CA PRO A 54 14.14 6.80 -14.00
C PRO A 54 13.04 7.78 -13.58
N GLY A 55 13.10 8.27 -12.35
CA GLY A 55 12.14 9.26 -11.84
C GLY A 55 10.77 8.69 -11.48
N GLU A 56 10.60 7.36 -11.46
CA GLU A 56 9.32 6.74 -11.11
C GLU A 56 9.49 5.47 -10.27
N ILE A 57 8.57 5.27 -9.32
CA ILE A 57 8.39 3.99 -8.64
C ILE A 57 6.89 3.75 -8.38
N ALA A 58 6.43 2.52 -8.58
CA ALA A 58 5.04 2.13 -8.36
C ALA A 58 4.95 1.03 -7.30
N VAL A 59 4.01 1.16 -6.37
CA VAL A 59 3.77 0.18 -5.31
C VAL A 59 2.34 -0.32 -5.40
N ALA A 60 2.18 -1.62 -5.67
CA ALA A 60 0.90 -2.27 -5.52
C ALA A 60 0.63 -2.52 -4.02
N VAL A 61 -0.60 -2.28 -3.58
CA VAL A 61 -1.03 -2.48 -2.19
C VAL A 61 -2.31 -3.30 -2.21
N ALA A 62 -2.31 -4.42 -1.47
CA ALA A 62 -3.50 -5.19 -1.17
C ALA A 62 -4.22 -4.53 0.01
N VAL A 63 -5.54 -4.42 -0.05
CA VAL A 63 -6.35 -3.70 0.93
C VAL A 63 -7.54 -4.57 1.30
N LEU A 64 -7.70 -4.87 2.59
CA LEU A 64 -8.87 -5.57 3.10
C LEU A 64 -9.92 -4.54 3.50
N ILE A 65 -11.08 -4.59 2.86
CA ILE A 65 -12.21 -3.73 3.18
C ILE A 65 -13.28 -4.55 3.88
N ASP A 66 -13.74 -4.11 5.05
CA ASP A 66 -14.82 -4.76 5.80
C ASP A 66 -16.21 -4.51 5.17
N GLU A 67 -17.25 -5.07 5.78
CA GLU A 67 -18.65 -4.91 5.34
C GLU A 67 -19.15 -3.47 5.47
N SER A 68 -18.54 -2.68 6.37
CA SER A 68 -18.87 -1.26 6.58
C SER A 68 -18.15 -0.33 5.60
N GLY A 69 -17.28 -0.87 4.74
CA GLY A 69 -16.51 -0.09 3.77
C GLY A 69 -15.24 0.54 4.36
N ASN A 70 -14.80 0.13 5.56
CA ASN A 70 -13.56 0.62 6.15
C ASN A 70 -12.37 -0.27 5.79
N VAL A 71 -11.20 0.35 5.74
CA VAL A 71 -9.93 -0.38 5.56
C VAL A 71 -9.55 -1.05 6.88
N ARG A 72 -9.49 -2.39 6.90
CA ARG A 72 -9.00 -3.17 8.05
C ARG A 72 -7.48 -3.31 8.05
N THR A 73 -6.91 -3.56 6.87
CA THR A 73 -5.47 -3.72 6.72
C THR A 73 -5.03 -3.37 5.29
N SER A 74 -3.78 -2.96 5.15
CA SER A 74 -3.11 -2.70 3.89
C SER A 74 -1.74 -3.37 3.88
N VAL A 75 -1.43 -4.11 2.81
CA VAL A 75 -0.19 -4.89 2.66
C VAL A 75 0.47 -4.50 1.35
N PRO A 76 1.71 -3.98 1.34
CA PRO A 76 2.39 -3.64 0.10
C PRO A 76 2.94 -4.89 -0.58
N ARG A 77 2.95 -4.88 -1.92
CA ARG A 77 3.74 -5.83 -2.72
C ARG A 77 5.21 -5.44 -2.59
N ALA A 78 6.06 -6.40 -2.30
CA ALA A 78 7.50 -6.18 -2.24
C ALA A 78 8.03 -5.70 -3.61
N ILE A 79 8.80 -4.62 -3.57
CA ILE A 79 9.52 -4.02 -4.71
C ILE A 79 11.00 -3.79 -4.37
N ASN A 80 11.48 -4.38 -3.27
CA ASN A 80 12.83 -4.21 -2.72
C ASN A 80 13.15 -2.76 -2.30
N CYS A 81 12.14 -2.04 -1.78
CA CYS A 81 12.30 -0.70 -1.22
C CYS A 81 11.44 -0.52 0.04
N PRO A 82 11.84 -1.10 1.19
CA PRO A 82 10.95 -1.26 2.35
C PRO A 82 10.32 0.03 2.88
N SER A 83 11.05 1.15 2.90
CA SER A 83 10.48 2.41 3.38
C SER A 83 9.40 2.97 2.45
N VAL A 84 9.55 2.80 1.13
CA VAL A 84 8.55 3.21 0.15
C VAL A 84 7.34 2.27 0.18
N GLU A 85 7.57 0.96 0.34
CA GLU A 85 6.51 -0.04 0.50
C GLU A 85 5.63 0.26 1.71
N GLN A 86 6.24 0.44 2.89
CA GLN A 86 5.51 0.75 4.12
C GLN A 86 4.80 2.10 4.05
N TYR A 87 5.43 3.10 3.42
CA TYR A 87 4.81 4.41 3.22
C TYR A 87 3.55 4.33 2.35
N ALA A 88 3.63 3.62 1.21
CA ALA A 88 2.48 3.42 0.35
C ALA A 88 1.34 2.68 1.07
N ALA A 89 1.67 1.62 1.82
CA ALA A 89 0.67 0.89 2.62
C ALA A 89 -0.01 1.79 3.67
N ALA A 90 0.74 2.69 4.31
CA ALA A 90 0.20 3.63 5.30
C ALA A 90 -0.65 4.76 4.68
N LEU A 91 -0.39 5.16 3.43
CA LEU A 91 -1.15 6.20 2.73
C LEU A 91 -2.56 5.73 2.32
N VAL A 92 -2.68 4.48 1.86
CA VAL A 92 -3.92 3.96 1.27
C VAL A 92 -5.15 4.10 2.18
N PRO A 93 -5.11 3.77 3.49
CA PRO A 93 -6.25 4.00 4.39
C PRO A 93 -6.70 5.46 4.45
N GLY A 94 -5.76 6.41 4.44
CA GLY A 94 -6.06 7.84 4.43
C GLY A 94 -6.73 8.27 3.14
N LEU A 95 -6.22 7.79 2.00
CA LEU A 95 -6.77 8.08 0.66
C LEU A 95 -8.16 7.45 0.46
N ALA A 96 -8.41 6.27 1.02
CA ALA A 96 -9.68 5.54 0.92
C ALA A 96 -10.81 6.16 1.76
N ARG A 97 -10.47 6.87 2.85
CA ARG A 97 -11.46 7.44 3.76
C ARG A 97 -12.40 8.40 3.01
N GLY A 98 -13.67 8.04 2.92
CA GLY A 98 -14.70 8.83 2.23
C GLY A 98 -14.60 8.82 0.70
N ASN A 99 -13.67 8.06 0.12
CA ASN A 99 -13.39 8.03 -1.33
C ASN A 99 -13.59 6.65 -1.97
N LEU A 100 -14.34 5.75 -1.34
CA LEU A 100 -14.75 4.48 -1.94
C LEU A 100 -16.20 4.57 -2.44
N LEU A 101 -16.49 3.81 -3.49
CA LEU A 101 -17.87 3.57 -3.94
C LEU A 101 -18.62 2.78 -2.86
N PRO A 102 -19.91 3.09 -2.61
CA PRO A 102 -20.74 2.31 -1.70
C PRO A 102 -20.80 0.83 -2.11
N ARG A 103 -20.81 -0.07 -1.12
CA ARG A 103 -20.82 -1.53 -1.32
C ARG A 103 -21.98 -2.18 -0.54
N PRO A 104 -23.25 -1.93 -0.92
CA PRO A 104 -24.39 -2.46 -0.19
C PRO A 104 -24.40 -3.99 -0.24
N GLY A 105 -24.55 -4.64 0.92
CA GLY A 105 -24.60 -6.10 1.03
C GLY A 105 -23.27 -6.81 0.74
N ALA A 106 -22.16 -6.07 0.64
CA ALA A 106 -20.85 -6.68 0.43
C ALA A 106 -20.30 -7.29 1.72
N THR A 107 -19.59 -8.40 1.58
CA THR A 107 -18.79 -8.98 2.65
C THR A 107 -17.41 -8.34 2.70
N GLU A 108 -16.65 -8.68 3.75
CA GLU A 108 -15.22 -8.48 3.74
C GLU A 108 -14.57 -9.00 2.45
N GLN A 109 -13.68 -8.21 1.85
CA GLN A 109 -13.04 -8.54 0.58
C GLN A 109 -11.67 -7.87 0.43
N TRP A 110 -10.72 -8.61 -0.15
CA TRP A 110 -9.43 -8.09 -0.58
C TRP A 110 -9.52 -7.40 -1.95
N TYR A 111 -8.86 -6.26 -2.05
CA TYR A 111 -8.70 -5.47 -3.27
C TYR A 111 -7.23 -5.15 -3.52
N ARG A 112 -6.91 -4.69 -4.73
CA ARG A 112 -5.61 -4.14 -5.09
C ARG A 112 -5.74 -2.69 -5.52
N THR A 113 -4.79 -1.86 -5.11
CA THR A 113 -4.55 -0.56 -5.73
C THR A 113 -3.06 -0.39 -6.04
N THR A 114 -2.71 0.57 -6.89
CA THR A 114 -1.31 0.91 -7.18
C THR A 114 -1.14 2.40 -6.96
N LEU A 115 -0.18 2.77 -6.10
CA LEU A 115 0.28 4.15 -5.98
C LEU A 115 1.53 4.33 -6.83
N THR A 116 1.49 5.28 -7.75
CA THR A 116 2.63 5.64 -8.59
C THR A 116 3.20 6.96 -8.11
N PHE A 117 4.50 6.96 -7.82
CA PHE A 117 5.24 8.15 -7.43
C PHE A 117 6.18 8.57 -8.56
N THR A 118 6.21 9.86 -8.87
CA THR A 118 6.99 10.44 -9.97
C THR A 118 7.72 11.69 -9.52
N TRP A 119 8.93 11.91 -10.05
CA TRP A 119 9.73 13.10 -9.81
C TRP A 119 10.61 13.45 -11.00
N THR A 120 10.89 14.73 -11.18
CA THR A 120 11.97 15.18 -12.06
C THR A 120 13.31 14.75 -11.47
N GLN A 121 14.22 14.28 -12.33
CA GLN A 121 15.57 13.89 -11.89
C GLN A 121 16.29 15.10 -11.29
#